data_AF-A0A3C0IX91-F1
#
_entry.id   AF-A0A3C0IX91-F1
#
_cell.length_a   1.000
_cell.length_b   1.000
_cell.length_c   1.000
_cell.angle_alpha   90.00
_cell.angle_beta   90.00
_cell.angle_gamma   90.00
#
_symmetry.space_group_name_H-M   'P 1'
#
loop_
_entity.id
_entity.type
_entity.pdbx_description
1 polymer ?
#
loop_
_entity_poly.entity_id
_entity_poly.type
_entity_poly.pdbx_seq_one_letter_code
_entity_poly.pdbx_strand_id
1 'polypeptide(L)' 'MLQRPIRPSYNEWRKAQTEGTFKTDIPTRGRMLVFSPAGELTYDSLMEVQKALFLEEGSYVGFIGEPGDPFVLIYQPRA' A
#
# COMPACT_ATOMS: atom_id res chain seq x y z
N MET A 1 -16.93 8.43 10.94
CA MET A 1 -16.73 8.64 9.49
C MET A 1 -16.08 7.38 8.92
N LEU A 2 -16.72 6.71 7.96
CA LEU A 2 -16.08 5.61 7.23
C LEU A 2 -15.10 6.24 6.23
N GLN A 3 -13.80 5.98 6.39
CA GLN A 3 -12.81 6.39 5.38
C GLN A 3 -13.18 5.72 4.06
N ARG A 4 -13.33 6.52 2.99
CA ARG A 4 -13.62 5.97 1.67
C ARG A 4 -12.41 5.16 1.18
N PRO A 5 -12.61 3.97 0.60
CA PRO A 5 -11.51 3.21 0.01
C PRO A 5 -10.84 4.06 -1.07
N ILE A 6 -9.52 4.16 -1.00
CA ILE A 6 -8.74 4.79 -2.06
C ILE A 6 -8.46 3.73 -3.12
N ARG A 7 -8.61 4.10 -4.40
CA ARG A 7 -8.37 3.23 -5.56
C ARG A 7 -7.18 3.79 -6.36
N PRO A 8 -5.97 3.28 -6.15
CA PRO A 8 -4.82 3.65 -6.97
C PRO A 8 -5.02 3.26 -8.44
N SER A 9 -4.38 4.00 -9.35
CA SER A 9 -4.18 3.51 -10.71
C SER A 9 -3.08 2.45 -10.75
N TYR A 10 -3.07 1.62 -11.80
CA TYR A 10 -1.97 0.69 -12.03
C TYR A 10 -0.63 1.45 -12.17
N ASN A 11 0.44 0.88 -11.63
CA ASN A 11 1.79 1.45 -11.61
C ASN A 11 1.88 2.83 -10.90
N GLU A 12 1.09 3.04 -9.85
CA GLU A 12 1.11 4.25 -9.03
C GLU A 12 2.00 4.07 -7.78
N TRP A 13 2.66 5.14 -7.36
CA TRP A 13 3.35 5.23 -6.07
C TRP A 13 2.67 6.24 -5.17
N ARG A 14 2.45 5.87 -3.90
CA ARG A 14 1.84 6.75 -2.90
C ARG A 14 2.73 6.86 -1.66
N LYS A 15 2.89 8.08 -1.17
CA LYS A 15 3.61 8.37 0.07
C LYS A 15 2.64 8.40 1.25
N ALA A 16 2.95 7.70 2.32
CA ALA A 16 2.26 7.81 3.60
C ALA A 16 2.51 9.19 4.21
N GLN A 17 1.46 9.98 4.41
CA GLN A 17 1.55 11.36 4.93
C GLN A 17 1.65 11.42 6.46
N THR A 18 1.25 10.34 7.12
CA THR A 18 1.37 10.14 8.58
C THR A 18 1.82 8.70 8.78
N GLU A 19 2.12 8.30 10.01
CA GLU A 19 2.18 6.89 10.35
C GLU A 19 0.77 6.28 10.50
N GLY A 20 0.66 4.97 10.33
CA GLY A 20 -0.63 4.28 10.41
C GLY A 20 -0.62 2.83 9.94
N THR A 21 -1.78 2.19 10.07
CA THR A 21 -2.00 0.84 9.56
C THR A 21 -2.57 0.89 8.15
N PHE A 22 -1.93 0.17 7.25
CA PHE A 22 -2.32 0.01 5.86
C PHE A 22 -2.84 -1.40 5.63
N LYS A 23 -4.01 -1.52 5.02
CA LYS A 23 -4.61 -2.79 4.59
C LYS A 23 -4.94 -2.70 3.12
N THR A 24 -4.70 -3.77 2.39
CA THR A 24 -5.05 -3.81 0.97
C THR A 24 -5.48 -5.19 0.53
N ASP A 25 -6.41 -5.22 -0.43
CA ASP A 25 -6.66 -6.39 -1.25
C ASP A 25 -5.87 -6.23 -2.54
N ILE A 26 -4.86 -7.08 -2.73
CA ILE A 26 -3.99 -7.08 -3.91
C ILE A 26 -4.64 -7.99 -4.96
N PRO A 27 -4.87 -7.51 -6.20
CA PRO A 27 -5.39 -8.36 -7.26
C PRO A 27 -4.43 -9.51 -7.60
N THR A 28 -4.94 -10.63 -8.11
CA THR A 28 -4.18 -11.89 -8.28
C THR A 28 -2.85 -11.74 -9.03
N ARG A 29 -2.78 -10.84 -10.01
CA ARG A 29 -1.56 -10.59 -10.80
C ARG A 29 -0.85 -9.29 -10.41
N GLY A 30 -1.37 -8.60 -9.39
CA GLY A 30 -0.79 -7.40 -8.83
C GLY A 30 0.35 -7.71 -7.87
N ARG A 31 1.19 -6.70 -7.65
CA ARG A 31 2.27 -6.71 -6.67
C ARG A 31 2.24 -5.39 -5.91
N MET A 32 2.47 -5.48 -4.61
CA MET A 32 2.68 -4.31 -3.77
C MET A 32 4.09 -4.33 -3.21
N LEU A 33 4.76 -3.18 -3.31
CA LEU A 33 6.05 -2.93 -2.68
C LEU A 33 5.88 -1.84 -1.62
N VAL A 34 6.55 -1.99 -0.48
CA VAL A 34 6.67 -0.91 0.51
C VAL A 34 8.14 -0.61 0.74
N PHE A 35 8.46 0.67 0.67
CA PHE A 35 9.77 1.19 1.03
C PHE A 35 9.65 2.04 2.30
N SER A 36 10.62 1.90 3.21
CA SER A 36 10.77 2.77 4.37
C SER A 36 11.02 4.22 3.95
N PRO A 37 10.88 5.20 4.86
CA PRO A 37 11.25 6.58 4.58
C PRO A 37 12.73 6.75 4.17
N ALA A 38 13.59 5.82 4.58
CA ALA A 38 15.01 5.77 4.21
C ALA A 38 15.26 5.16 2.82
N GLY A 39 14.23 4.64 2.15
CA GLY A 39 14.34 4.03 0.82
C GLY A 39 14.72 2.55 0.83
N GLU A 40 14.58 1.86 1.96
CA GLU A 40 14.81 0.41 2.06
C GLU A 40 13.53 -0.36 1.74
N LEU A 41 13.63 -1.48 1.00
CA LEU A 41 12.47 -2.33 0.73
C LEU A 41 12.08 -3.11 2.00
N THR A 42 10.91 -2.82 2.57
CA THR A 42 10.44 -3.43 3.82
C THR A 42 9.33 -4.46 3.61
N TYR A 43 8.64 -4.42 2.47
CA TYR A 43 7.63 -5.42 2.12
C TYR A 43 7.53 -5.64 0.63
N ASP A 44 7.34 -6.90 0.24
CA ASP A 44 7.03 -7.34 -1.11
C ASP A 44 5.96 -8.42 -1.07
N SER A 45 4.80 -8.13 -1.65
CA SER A 45 3.65 -9.04 -1.61
C SER A 45 3.86 -10.38 -2.32
N LEU A 46 4.88 -10.49 -3.18
CA LEU A 46 5.23 -11.76 -3.82
C LEU A 46 6.02 -12.68 -2.88
N MET A 47 6.69 -12.13 -1.88
CA MET A 47 7.47 -12.89 -0.91
C MET A 47 6.63 -13.29 0.30
N GLU A 48 5.75 -12.39 0.74
CA GLU A 48 4.89 -12.61 1.89
C GLU A 48 3.55 -11.91 1.69
N VAL A 49 2.44 -12.60 1.96
CA VAL A 49 1.11 -12.01 1.91
C VAL A 49 0.69 -11.60 3.31
N GLN A 50 0.83 -10.31 3.64
CA GLN A 50 0.32 -9.75 4.88
C GLN A 50 -1.00 -9.00 4.66
N LYS A 51 -1.97 -9.22 5.55
CA LYS A 51 -3.31 -8.56 5.50
C LYS A 51 -3.28 -7.10 5.98
N ALA A 52 -2.27 -6.74 6.77
CA ALA A 52 -2.10 -5.41 7.32
C ALA A 52 -0.62 -5.12 7.55
N LEU A 53 -0.19 -3.92 7.22
CA LEU A 53 1.17 -3.43 7.38
C LEU A 53 1.13 -2.16 8.22
N PHE A 54 2.10 -2.00 9.12
CA PHE A 54 2.37 -0.70 9.71
C PHE A 54 3.25 0.11 8.76
N LEU A 55 2.84 1.33 8.45
CA LEU A 55 3.61 2.27 7.65
C LEU A 55 4.06 3.42 8.54
N GLU A 56 5.35 3.69 8.53
CA GLU A 56 5.90 4.92 9.10
C GLU A 56 5.54 6.12 8.21
N GLU A 57 5.46 7.30 8.82
CA GLU A 57 5.33 8.54 8.06
C GLU A 57 6.47 8.66 7.03
N GLY A 58 6.11 8.93 5.79
CA GLY A 58 7.06 9.08 4.70
C GLY A 58 7.39 7.79 3.95
N SER A 59 6.87 6.64 4.39
CA SER A 59 6.97 5.38 3.64
C SER A 59 6.34 5.51 2.24
N TYR A 60 6.84 4.75 1.28
CA TYR A 60 6.29 4.70 -0.09
C TYR A 60 5.68 3.35 -0.38
N VAL A 61 4.47 3.35 -0.92
CA VAL A 61 3.75 2.15 -1.37
C VAL A 61 3.62 2.19 -2.88
N GLY A 62 4.17 1.18 -3.55
CA GLY A 62 4.07 0.98 -4.99
C GLY A 62 3.01 -0.07 -5.33
N PHE A 63 2.11 0.27 -6.25
CA PHE A 63 1.05 -0.62 -6.75
C PHE A 63 1.37 -0.99 -8.19
N ILE A 64 1.76 -2.23 -8.43
CA ILE A 64 2.20 -2.71 -9.74
C ILE A 64 1.15 -3.71 -10.23
N GLY A 65 0.53 -3.44 -11.37
CA GLY A 65 -0.54 -4.29 -11.91
C GLY A 65 -0.84 -3.97 -13.37
N GLU A 66 -1.87 -4.60 -13.89
CA GLU A 66 -2.38 -4.38 -15.25
C GLU A 66 -3.43 -3.26 -15.28
N PRO A 67 -3.64 -2.61 -16.44
CA PRO A 67 -4.73 -1.65 -16.60
C PRO A 67 -6.08 -2.27 -16.21
N GLY A 68 -6.77 -1.63 -15.25
CA GLY A 68 -8.05 -2.11 -14.73
C GLY A 68 -7.97 -2.92 -13.44
N ASP A 69 -6.77 -3.22 -12.94
CA ASP A 69 -6.59 -3.92 -11.67
C ASP A 69 -7.12 -3.09 -10.48
N PRO A 70 -8.07 -3.62 -9.69
CA PRO A 70 -8.67 -2.88 -8.60
C PRO A 70 -7.85 -3.04 -7.32
N PHE A 71 -6.83 -2.20 -7.13
CA PHE A 71 -6.23 -2.06 -5.81
C PHE A 71 -7.22 -1.36 -4.88
N VAL A 72 -7.62 -2.04 -3.81
CA VAL A 72 -8.47 -1.47 -2.77
C VAL A 72 -7.61 -1.33 -1.52
N LEU A 73 -7.50 -0.10 -1.01
CA LEU A 73 -6.75 0.15 0.22
C LEU A 73 -7.61 0.85 1.28
N ILE A 74 -7.33 0.48 2.52
CA ILE A 74 -7.82 1.12 3.72
C ILE A 74 -6.61 1.59 4.50
N TYR A 75 -6.53 2.90 4.71
CA TYR A 75 -5.49 3.50 5.54
C TYR A 75 -6.11 3.96 6.86
N GLN A 76 -5.46 3.67 7.97
CA GLN A 76 -5.90 4.09 9.30
C GLN A 76 -4.74 4.82 9.97
N PRO A 77 -4.71 6.17 9.90
CA PRO A 77 -3.71 6.97 10.59
C PRO A 77 -3.68 6.64 12.07
N ARG A 78 -2.49 6.55 12.66
CA ARG A 78 -2.35 6.56 14.11
C ARG A 78 -2.41 8.02 14.55
N ALA A 79 -3.36 8.34 15.43
CA ALA A 79 -3.59 9.69 15.94
C ALA A 79 -2.47 10.13 16.89
#